data_AF-A0A6L3X6N2-F1
#
_entry.id   AF-A0A6L3X6N2-F1
#
_cell.length_a   1.000
_cell.length_b   1.000
_cell.length_c   1.000
_cell.angle_alpha   90.00
_cell.angle_beta   90.00
_cell.angle_gamma   90.00
#
_symmetry.space_group_name_H-M   'P 1'
#
loop_
_entity.id
_entity.type
_entity.pdbx_description
1 polymer ?
#
loop_
_entity_poly.entity_id
_entity_poly.type
_entity_poly.pdbx_seq_one_letter_code
_entity_poly.pdbx_strand_id
1 'polypeptide(L)'
;IIGKHHRLFCAETLYKSDEYRHFWESLNQGEFFSGLFPRLNRQGDPLWFRATYNPVFNSDGQLYKIVKFATDVTADVLRNQREQEAAVHAWDMAVQTRESAQNGANVIENSILMIDRMAQGMGAVSTDISRLNNQSESIDDMV
;
A
#
# COMPACT_ATOMS: atom_id res chain seq x y z
N ILE A 1 -5.16 -34.85 13.36
CA ILE A 1 -4.58 -36.20 13.15
C ILE A 1 -4.27 -36.79 14.52
N ILE A 2 -4.82 -37.95 14.85
CA ILE A 2 -4.61 -38.61 16.15
C ILE A 2 -3.17 -39.16 16.20
N GLY A 3 -2.49 -38.95 17.33
CA GLY A 3 -1.13 -39.47 17.58
C GLY A 3 0.00 -38.76 16.81
N LYS A 4 -0.29 -37.70 16.06
CA LYS A 4 0.75 -36.89 15.40
C LYS A 4 0.97 -35.58 16.14
N HIS A 5 2.24 -35.16 16.21
CA HIS A 5 2.61 -33.91 16.84
C HIS A 5 2.09 -32.70 16.06
N HIS A 6 1.70 -31.65 16.79
CA HIS A 6 1.14 -30.40 16.24
C HIS A 6 2.05 -29.73 15.19
N ARG A 7 3.38 -29.94 15.25
CA ARG A 7 4.37 -29.38 14.31
C ARG A 7 4.07 -29.68 12.83
N LEU A 8 3.29 -30.73 12.54
CA LEU A 8 2.88 -31.09 11.18
C LEU A 8 2.12 -29.97 10.47
N PHE A 9 1.48 -29.06 11.21
CA PHE A 9 0.77 -27.91 10.66
C PHE A 9 1.61 -26.62 10.64
N CYS A 10 2.88 -26.68 11.03
CA CYS A 10 3.75 -25.52 11.16
C CYS A 10 4.79 -25.51 10.03
N ALA A 11 5.21 -24.33 9.60
CA ALA A 11 6.35 -24.20 8.70
C ALA A 11 7.62 -24.77 9.35
N GLU A 12 8.54 -25.27 8.50
CA GLU A 12 9.81 -25.85 8.96
C GLU A 12 10.66 -24.87 9.76
N THR A 13 10.72 -23.63 9.29
CA THR A 13 11.41 -22.53 9.97
C THR A 13 10.85 -22.31 11.37
N LEU A 14 9.52 -22.41 11.54
CA LEU A 14 8.88 -22.23 12.84
C LEU A 14 9.15 -23.40 13.77
N TYR A 15 8.88 -24.65 13.38
CA TYR A 15 9.03 -25.76 14.34
C TYR A 15 10.48 -26.06 14.73
N LYS A 16 11.46 -25.60 13.93
CA LYS A 16 12.89 -25.65 14.26
C LYS A 16 13.37 -24.45 15.10
N SER A 17 12.52 -23.44 15.29
CA SER A 17 12.89 -22.22 16.02
C SER A 17 12.89 -22.42 17.54
N ASP A 18 13.63 -21.55 18.22
CA ASP A 18 13.57 -21.44 19.67
C ASP A 18 12.21 -20.99 20.16
N GLU A 19 11.51 -20.13 19.40
CA GLU A 19 10.16 -19.67 19.74
C GLU A 19 9.19 -20.84 19.90
N TYR A 20 9.22 -21.80 18.96
CA TYR A 20 8.35 -22.97 19.03
C TYR A 20 8.67 -23.85 20.24
N ARG A 21 9.95 -23.99 20.59
CA ARG A 21 10.38 -24.73 21.79
C ARG A 21 9.88 -24.05 23.06
N HIS A 22 10.15 -22.76 23.22
CA HIS A 22 9.70 -21.98 24.39
C HIS A 22 8.17 -22.00 24.52
N PHE A 23 7.44 -21.89 23.41
CA PHE A 23 5.98 -21.99 23.40
C PHE A 23 5.47 -23.28 24.08
N TRP A 24 6.07 -24.44 23.75
CA TRP A 24 5.69 -25.70 24.39
C TRP A 24 6.21 -25.81 25.82
N GLU A 25 7.39 -25.27 26.13
CA GLU A 25 7.91 -25.24 27.50
C GLU A 25 7.00 -24.43 28.42
N SER A 26 6.61 -23.22 28.02
CA SER A 26 5.65 -22.37 28.72
C SER A 26 4.28 -23.04 28.91
N LEU A 27 3.74 -23.66 27.85
CA LEU A 27 2.49 -24.43 27.96
C LEU A 27 2.61 -25.58 28.97
N ASN A 28 3.76 -26.24 29.02
CA ASN A 28 4.02 -27.30 30.00
C ASN A 28 4.18 -26.78 31.43
N GLN A 29 4.52 -25.51 31.59
CA GLN A 29 4.56 -24.81 32.87
C GLN A 29 3.19 -24.26 33.30
N GLY A 30 2.17 -24.37 32.45
CA GLY A 30 0.81 -23.92 32.76
C GLY A 30 0.42 -22.57 32.17
N GLU A 31 1.30 -21.92 31.41
CA GLU A 31 0.99 -20.66 30.75
C GLU A 31 0.07 -20.89 29.54
N PHE A 32 -0.99 -20.10 29.43
CA PHE A 32 -1.86 -20.14 28.25
C PHE A 32 -1.36 -19.14 27.20
N PHE A 33 -1.64 -19.45 25.93
CA PHE A 33 -1.33 -18.54 24.82
C PHE A 33 -2.60 -18.22 24.04
N SER A 34 -2.76 -16.97 23.64
CA SER A 34 -3.83 -16.51 22.75
C SER A 34 -3.27 -15.62 21.66
N GLY A 35 -3.70 -15.79 20.42
CA GLY A 35 -3.18 -14.99 19.31
C GLY A 35 -3.57 -15.50 17.94
N LEU A 36 -2.89 -14.94 16.94
CA LEU A 36 -3.01 -15.33 15.54
C LEU A 36 -1.81 -16.19 15.16
N PHE A 37 -2.06 -17.37 14.64
CA PHE A 37 -1.04 -18.37 14.37
C PHE A 37 -1.09 -18.82 12.91
N PRO A 38 -0.03 -18.60 12.12
CA PRO A 38 0.06 -19.12 10.77
C PRO A 38 0.28 -20.63 10.80
N ARG A 39 -0.46 -21.38 9.98
CA ARG A 39 -0.35 -22.82 9.81
C ARG A 39 -0.36 -23.17 8.34
N LEU A 40 -0.03 -24.40 8.01
CA LEU A 40 -0.02 -24.88 6.62
C LEU A 40 -1.15 -25.88 6.41
N ASN A 41 -1.85 -25.75 5.28
CA ASN A 41 -2.78 -26.77 4.81
C ASN A 41 -2.02 -27.97 4.21
N ARG A 42 -2.75 -28.93 3.62
CA ARG A 42 -2.14 -30.13 3.01
C ARG A 42 -1.27 -29.81 1.78
N GLN A 43 -1.57 -28.72 1.08
CA GLN A 43 -0.86 -28.23 -0.10
C GLN A 43 0.36 -27.37 0.25
N GLY A 44 0.49 -26.96 1.52
CA GLY A 44 1.54 -26.06 1.98
C GLY A 44 1.14 -24.58 1.96
N ASP A 45 -0.13 -24.26 1.68
CA ASP A 45 -0.60 -22.87 1.69
C ASP A 45 -0.80 -22.36 3.13
N PRO A 46 -0.53 -21.08 3.39
CA PRO A 46 -0.73 -20.48 4.69
C PRO A 46 -2.21 -20.34 5.04
N LEU A 47 -2.56 -20.80 6.24
CA LEU A 47 -3.82 -20.58 6.92
C LEU A 47 -3.58 -19.75 8.19
N TRP A 48 -4.52 -18.89 8.53
CA TRP A 48 -4.46 -18.07 9.72
C TRP A 48 -5.48 -18.53 10.74
N PHE A 49 -5.01 -18.99 11.90
CA PHE A 49 -5.87 -19.41 13.00
C PHE A 49 -5.81 -18.42 14.15
N ARG A 50 -6.95 -17.85 14.52
CA ARG A 50 -7.10 -17.21 15.83
C ARG A 50 -7.32 -18.32 16.85
N ALA A 51 -6.37 -18.51 17.75
CA ALA A 51 -6.41 -19.64 18.65
C ALA A 51 -6.00 -19.30 20.07
N THR A 52 -6.48 -20.14 20.99
CA THR A 52 -6.06 -20.16 22.38
C THR A 52 -5.62 -21.58 22.75
N TYR A 53 -4.43 -21.70 23.36
CA TYR A 53 -3.88 -22.94 23.86
C TYR A 53 -3.94 -22.91 25.39
N ASN A 54 -4.70 -23.83 25.97
CA ASN A 54 -5.03 -23.85 27.39
C ASN A 54 -4.51 -25.13 28.04
N PRO A 55 -3.52 -25.03 28.94
CA PRO A 55 -3.10 -26.14 29.81
C PRO A 55 -4.26 -26.59 30.70
N VAL A 56 -4.44 -27.90 30.89
CA VAL A 56 -5.49 -28.48 31.76
C VAL A 56 -4.86 -29.43 32.76
N PHE A 57 -5.19 -29.19 34.03
CA PHE A 57 -4.65 -29.90 35.17
C PHE A 57 -5.62 -30.96 35.68
N ASN A 58 -5.10 -32.03 36.28
CA ASN A 58 -5.89 -33.04 36.98
C ASN A 58 -6.21 -32.59 38.43
N SER A 59 -6.87 -33.44 39.21
CA SER A 59 -7.20 -33.19 40.62
C SER A 59 -5.98 -32.97 41.52
N ASP A 60 -4.83 -33.51 41.12
CA ASP A 60 -3.56 -33.42 41.86
C ASP A 60 -2.75 -32.18 41.45
N GLY A 61 -3.32 -31.30 40.62
CA GLY A 61 -2.65 -30.10 40.12
C GLY A 61 -1.59 -30.35 39.06
N GLN A 62 -1.51 -31.57 38.51
CA GLN A 62 -0.54 -31.94 37.48
C GLN A 62 -1.11 -31.67 36.09
N LEU A 63 -0.30 -31.05 35.22
CA LEU A 63 -0.67 -30.84 33.83
C LEU A 63 -0.82 -32.19 33.13
N TYR A 64 -1.97 -32.43 32.48
CA TYR A 64 -2.22 -33.71 31.81
C TYR A 64 -2.62 -33.57 30.34
N LYS A 65 -3.08 -32.38 29.89
CA LYS A 65 -3.37 -32.11 28.47
C LYS A 65 -3.30 -30.62 28.17
N ILE A 66 -3.14 -30.31 26.89
CA ILE A 66 -3.25 -28.95 26.34
C ILE A 66 -4.43 -28.95 25.36
N VAL A 67 -5.40 -28.07 25.57
CA VAL A 67 -6.59 -27.92 24.72
C VAL A 67 -6.44 -26.66 23.87
N LYS A 68 -6.53 -26.81 22.55
CA LYS A 68 -6.52 -25.69 21.59
C LYS A 68 -7.94 -25.42 21.10
N PHE A 69 -8.39 -24.19 21.25
CA PHE A 69 -9.55 -23.66 20.51
C PHE A 69 -9.04 -22.81 19.36
N ALA A 70 -9.55 -23.00 18.15
CA ALA A 70 -9.04 -22.31 16.97
C ALA A 70 -10.18 -22.00 16.00
N THR A 71 -10.21 -20.76 15.52
CA THR A 71 -11.08 -20.32 14.43
C THR A 71 -10.22 -19.98 13.23
N ASP A 72 -10.57 -20.52 12.08
CA ASP A 72 -9.96 -20.12 10.81
C ASP A 72 -10.43 -18.70 10.47
N VAL A 73 -9.48 -17.77 10.38
CA VAL A 73 -9.72 -16.36 10.02
C VAL A 73 -8.95 -15.98 8.76
N THR A 74 -8.55 -16.96 7.96
CA THR A 74 -7.76 -16.76 6.73
C THR A 74 -8.47 -15.79 5.78
N ALA A 75 -9.78 -15.94 5.60
CA ALA A 75 -10.57 -15.06 4.74
C ALA A 75 -10.55 -13.59 5.22
N ASP A 76 -10.63 -13.35 6.53
CA ASP A 76 -10.58 -12.00 7.09
C ASP A 76 -9.19 -11.39 6.95
N VAL A 77 -8.13 -12.17 7.20
CA VAL A 77 -6.75 -11.70 7.03
C VAL A 77 -6.49 -11.31 5.57
N LEU A 78 -6.87 -12.16 4.62
CA LEU A 78 -6.71 -11.89 3.19
C LEU A 78 -7.60 -10.76 2.69
N ARG A 79 -8.78 -10.55 3.29
CA ARG A 79 -9.63 -9.39 2.98
C ARG A 79 -8.95 -8.11 3.44
N ASN A 80 -8.51 -8.06 4.69
CA ASN A 80 -7.85 -6.88 5.26
C ASN A 80 -6.57 -6.53 4.50
N GLN A 81 -5.78 -7.53 4.10
CA GLN A 81 -4.57 -7.30 3.30
C GLN A 81 -4.90 -6.67 1.94
N ARG A 82 -5.89 -7.21 1.22
CA ARG A 82 -6.34 -6.65 -0.07
C ARG A 82 -6.89 -5.23 0.07
N GLU A 83 -7.61 -4.95 1.15
CA GLU A 83 -8.11 -3.60 1.44
C GLU A 83 -6.96 -2.61 1.67
N GLN A 84 -5.92 -3.02 2.40
CA GLN A 84 -4.72 -2.20 2.62
C GLN A 84 -3.95 -1.94 1.31
N GLU A 85 -3.73 -2.98 0.51
CA GLU A 85 -3.09 -2.87 -0.80
C GLU A 85 -3.85 -1.92 -1.73
N ALA A 86 -5.18 -2.05 -1.80
CA ALA A 86 -6.03 -1.16 -2.59
C ALA A 86 -5.96 0.29 -2.11
N ALA A 87 -5.92 0.53 -0.78
CA ALA A 87 -5.81 1.87 -0.22
C ALA A 87 -4.47 2.53 -0.57
N VAL A 88 -3.36 1.78 -0.51
CA VAL A 88 -2.04 2.27 -0.93
C VAL A 88 -2.04 2.62 -2.41
N HIS A 89 -2.55 1.73 -3.27
CA HIS A 89 -2.65 2.01 -4.70
C HIS A 89 -3.51 3.25 -5.01
N ALA A 90 -4.64 3.42 -4.33
CA ALA A 90 -5.48 4.60 -4.50
C ALA A 90 -4.75 5.89 -4.08
N TRP A 91 -3.96 5.83 -3.01
CA TRP A 91 -3.16 6.97 -2.54
C TRP A 91 -2.08 7.34 -3.57
N ASP A 92 -1.34 6.38 -4.10
CA ASP A 92 -0.32 6.61 -5.13
C ASP A 92 -0.94 7.26 -6.38
N MET A 93 -2.07 6.74 -6.86
CA MET A 93 -2.79 7.34 -7.99
C MET A 93 -3.23 8.78 -7.71
N ALA A 94 -3.70 9.07 -6.49
CA ALA A 94 -4.11 10.42 -6.11
C ALA A 94 -2.92 11.39 -6.06
N VAL A 95 -1.76 10.94 -5.56
CA VAL A 95 -0.51 11.72 -5.58
C VAL A 95 -0.08 12.00 -7.01
N GLN A 96 -0.06 10.99 -7.88
CA GLN A 96 0.33 11.14 -9.28
C GLN A 96 -0.64 12.05 -10.06
N THR A 97 -1.94 11.93 -9.81
CA THR A 97 -2.96 12.80 -10.41
C THR A 97 -2.76 14.24 -9.97
N ARG A 98 -2.46 14.47 -8.69
CA ARG A 98 -2.16 15.80 -8.15
C ARG A 98 -0.94 16.41 -8.82
N GLU A 99 0.15 15.66 -8.94
CA GLU A 99 1.37 16.10 -9.61
C GLU A 99 1.10 16.45 -11.09
N SER A 100 0.36 15.60 -11.79
CA SER A 100 -0.01 15.83 -13.20
C SER A 100 -0.87 17.09 -13.36
N ALA A 101 -1.82 17.32 -12.45
CA ALA A 101 -2.63 18.54 -12.45
C ALA A 101 -1.79 19.79 -12.17
N GLN A 102 -0.82 19.74 -11.24
CA GLN A 102 0.11 20.84 -10.98
C GLN A 102 0.97 21.15 -12.20
N ASN A 103 1.50 20.12 -12.85
CA ASN A 103 2.26 20.28 -14.09
C ASN A 103 1.39 20.90 -15.20
N GLY A 104 0.16 20.44 -15.35
CA GLY A 104 -0.81 21.03 -16.28
C GLY A 104 -1.09 22.52 -16.00
N ALA A 105 -1.27 22.89 -14.73
CA ALA A 105 -1.46 24.27 -14.33
C ALA A 105 -0.26 25.15 -14.69
N ASN A 106 0.96 24.68 -14.43
CA ASN A 106 2.20 25.38 -14.79
C ASN A 106 2.31 25.57 -16.31
N VAL A 107 1.92 24.58 -17.11
CA VAL A 107 1.92 24.69 -18.58
C VAL A 107 0.92 25.75 -19.06
N ILE A 108 -0.27 25.80 -18.46
CA ILE A 108 -1.28 26.82 -18.79
C ILE A 108 -0.76 28.22 -18.42
N GLU A 109 -0.19 28.39 -17.23
CA GLU A 109 0.38 29.66 -16.78
C GLU A 109 1.47 30.18 -17.74
N ASN A 110 2.40 29.29 -18.13
CA ASN A 110 3.44 29.64 -19.10
C ASN A 110 2.87 29.98 -20.47
N SER A 111 1.81 29.29 -20.90
CA SER A 111 1.14 29.58 -22.17
C SER A 111 0.47 30.96 -22.17
N ILE A 112 -0.16 31.35 -21.06
CA ILE A 112 -0.75 32.69 -20.90
C ILE A 112 0.33 33.76 -21.02
N LEU A 113 1.47 33.58 -20.35
CA LEU A 113 2.60 34.51 -20.46
C LEU A 113 3.14 34.61 -21.89
N MET A 114 3.15 33.50 -22.63
CA MET A 114 3.59 33.50 -24.02
C MET A 114 2.60 34.21 -24.95
N ILE A 115 1.29 34.03 -24.74
CA ILE A 115 0.24 34.74 -25.48
C ILE A 115 0.34 36.25 -25.23
N ASP A 116 0.55 36.68 -23.98
CA ASP A 116 0.70 38.10 -23.64
C ASP A 116 1.91 38.72 -24.36
N ARG A 117 3.06 38.04 -24.37
CA ARG A 117 4.24 38.48 -25.14
C ARG A 117 3.97 38.53 -26.64
N MET A 118 3.24 37.56 -27.20
CA MET A 118 2.87 37.59 -28.61
C MET A 118 1.96 38.77 -28.93
N ALA A 119 0.97 39.07 -28.09
CA ALA A 119 0.10 40.22 -28.27
C ALA A 119 0.87 41.55 -28.24
N GLN A 120 1.82 41.70 -27.31
CA GLN A 120 2.71 42.86 -27.25
C GLN A 120 3.59 42.96 -28.51
N GLY A 121 4.16 41.84 -28.97
CA GLY A 121 4.95 41.78 -30.20
C GLY A 121 4.14 42.13 -31.45
N MET A 122 2.91 41.62 -31.57
CA MET A 122 2.00 41.99 -32.66
C MET A 122 1.64 43.48 -32.66
N GLY A 123 1.44 44.07 -31.47
CA GLY A 123 1.24 45.51 -31.32
C GLY A 123 2.43 46.33 -31.82
N ALA A 124 3.66 45.91 -31.50
CA ALA A 124 4.88 46.54 -32.00
C ALA A 124 4.99 46.42 -33.54
N VAL A 125 4.77 45.23 -34.09
CA VAL A 125 4.80 44.98 -35.54
C VAL A 125 3.75 45.81 -36.28
N SER A 126 2.53 45.91 -35.75
CA SER A 126 1.46 46.74 -36.34
C SER A 126 1.83 48.23 -36.35
N THR A 127 2.49 48.70 -35.30
CA THR A 127 3.00 50.07 -35.21
C THR A 127 4.09 50.32 -36.25
N ASP A 128 5.02 49.37 -36.41
CA ASP A 128 6.08 49.44 -37.43
C ASP A 128 5.53 49.44 -38.85
N ILE A 129 4.54 48.59 -39.16
CA ILE A 129 3.87 48.57 -40.47
C ILE A 129 3.18 49.90 -40.75
N SER A 130 2.47 50.46 -39.76
CA SER A 130 1.79 51.76 -39.91
C SER A 130 2.78 52.88 -40.20
N ARG A 131 3.94 52.86 -39.53
CA ARG A 131 5.02 53.82 -39.78
C ARG A 131 5.59 53.69 -41.19
N LEU A 132 5.85 52.46 -41.64
CA LEU A 132 6.31 52.20 -43.01
C LEU A 132 5.28 52.66 -44.05
N ASN A 133 3.99 52.41 -43.81
CA ASN A 133 2.92 52.86 -44.72
C ASN A 133 2.89 54.39 -44.87
N ASN A 134 2.95 55.12 -43.75
CA ASN A 134 3.01 56.59 -43.77
C ASN A 134 4.29 57.10 -44.46
N GLN A 135 5.42 56.41 -44.30
CA GLN A 135 6.65 56.75 -45.02
C GLN A 135 6.51 56.52 -46.52
N SER A 136 5.85 55.43 -46.94
CA SER A 136 5.58 55.17 -48.35
C SER A 136 4.67 56.22 -48.99
N GLU A 137 3.59 56.64 -48.31
CA GLU A 137 2.73 57.73 -48.80
C GLU A 137 3.51 59.05 -48.98
N SER A 138 4.35 59.40 -48.00
CA SER A 138 5.19 60.60 -48.10
C SER A 138 6.21 60.54 -49.24
N ILE A 139 6.60 59.34 -49.70
CA ILE A 139 7.49 59.16 -50.85
C ILE A 139 6.69 59.25 -52.16
N ASP A 140 5.48 58.68 -52.21
CA ASP A 140 4.59 58.78 -53.37
C ASP A 140 4.21 60.24 -53.67
N ASP A 141 3.91 61.04 -52.63
CA ASP A 141 3.64 62.48 -52.76
C ASP A 141 4.85 63.31 -53.25
N MET A 142 6.05 62.74 -53.28
CA MET A 142 7.30 63.43 -53.67
C MET A 142 7.69 63.22 -55.14
N VAL A 143 7.01 62.31 -55.85
CA VAL A 143 7.27 61.95 -57.26
C VAL A 143 6.18 62.52 -58.17
#